data_AF-A0A9Q5ZC89-F1
#
_entry.id   AF-A0A9Q5ZC89-F1
#
_cell.length_a   1.000
_cell.length_b   1.000
_cell.length_c   1.000
_cell.angle_alpha   90.00
_cell.angle_beta   90.00
_cell.angle_gamma   90.00
#
_symmetry.space_group_name_H-M   'P 1'
#
loop_
_entity.id
_entity.type
_entity.pdbx_description
1 polymer ?
#
loop_
_entity_poly.entity_id
_entity_poly.type
_entity_poly.pdbx_seq_one_letter_code
_entity_poly.pdbx_strand_id
1 'polypeptide(L)'
;MSVFSRNNLITYFCVGIIGLIILGRNYPQNQAAIASKTESKIETSSNTDTDDEVEVDDSDSAIAILQENRPLRMTLSVDSPSFLKVKVGQEIKQGDVISDNSIERDRLDKQKKSVTLQIDNLKSKTIPEPFKPKESLGLKQLPPAIFSEETAAISQSKLRLNQAIALLEARTPLLQSDNPERRAEAEKAEAGLQIASQKVEEQERLIGAMGDMKLQSEILQHEEAKLKQLRSEMDQANSALDQAKAKLNASAILQQQELQQLQTNMRLAQSDLEVAESRLTAAQNRRQLTEYDANLNEARRQQQENQTQQEYSRQQQQYAQSVRDRDYQLAQLAISLTNIEDKLAQIPMIRSPRNGYIKRIKPWVGKDGKYTTVVTITALANSSKNGGSDRPVSSSNPSSKAKP
;
A
#
# COMPACT_ATOMS: atom_id res chain seq x y z
N MET A 1 -33.81 41.10 3.23
CA MET A 1 -32.51 41.22 3.91
C MET A 1 -31.41 40.95 2.90
N SER A 2 -30.95 42.00 2.23
CA SER A 2 -29.70 42.02 1.49
C SER A 2 -28.56 42.36 2.46
N VAL A 3 -27.39 41.78 2.20
CA VAL A 3 -26.01 42.26 2.46
C VAL A 3 -25.15 41.05 2.81
N PHE A 4 -24.54 40.42 1.80
CA PHE A 4 -23.31 39.65 1.97
C PHE A 4 -22.26 40.20 1.01
N SER A 5 -21.62 41.27 1.50
CA SER A 5 -20.20 41.63 1.39
C SER A 5 -19.42 41.16 0.14
N ARG A 6 -19.16 42.11 -0.76
CA ARG A 6 -18.18 42.04 -1.87
C ARG A 6 -16.70 42.08 -1.41
N ASN A 7 -16.43 42.20 -0.10
CA ASN A 7 -15.07 42.42 0.40
C ASN A 7 -14.21 41.16 0.53
N ASN A 8 -14.79 39.96 0.52
CA ASN A 8 -13.99 38.73 0.60
C ASN A 8 -13.32 38.35 -0.73
N LEU A 9 -13.86 38.75 -1.87
CA LEU A 9 -13.32 38.36 -3.17
C LEU A 9 -11.99 39.05 -3.51
N ILE A 10 -11.81 40.31 -3.07
CA ILE A 10 -10.61 41.10 -3.35
C ILE A 10 -9.42 40.62 -2.52
N THR A 11 -9.66 40.19 -1.28
CA THR A 11 -8.60 39.69 -0.39
C THR A 11 -7.99 38.38 -0.89
N TYR A 12 -8.79 37.48 -1.47
CA TYR A 12 -8.27 36.24 -2.05
C TYR A 12 -7.50 36.45 -3.37
N PHE A 13 -7.83 37.49 -4.14
CA PHE A 13 -7.15 37.78 -5.40
C PHE A 13 -5.72 38.35 -5.17
N CYS A 14 -5.50 39.12 -4.10
CA CYS A 14 -4.18 39.68 -3.77
C CYS A 14 -3.18 38.63 -3.25
N VAL A 15 -3.65 37.58 -2.55
CA VAL A 15 -2.77 36.52 -2.04
C VAL A 15 -2.30 35.59 -3.19
N GLY A 16 -3.12 35.39 -4.22
CA GLY A 16 -2.76 34.59 -5.39
C GLY A 16 -1.67 35.20 -6.28
N ILE A 17 -1.61 36.54 -6.38
CA ILE A 17 -0.64 37.22 -7.26
C ILE A 17 0.74 37.34 -6.60
N ILE A 18 0.81 37.46 -5.27
CA ILE A 18 2.09 37.50 -4.54
C ILE A 18 2.79 36.13 -4.54
N GLY A 19 2.03 35.03 -4.59
CA GLY A 19 2.59 33.67 -4.70
C GLY A 19 3.24 33.37 -6.06
N LEU A 20 2.78 34.02 -7.14
CA LEU A 20 3.28 33.78 -8.51
C LEU A 20 4.58 34.53 -8.83
N ILE A 21 4.94 35.56 -8.06
CA ILE A 21 6.15 36.35 -8.29
C ILE A 21 7.40 35.70 -7.65
N ILE A 22 7.22 34.77 -6.69
CA ILE A 22 8.35 34.16 -5.94
C ILE A 22 8.87 32.87 -6.58
N LEU A 23 8.15 32.26 -7.53
CA LEU A 23 8.56 31.01 -8.20
C LEU A 23 9.35 31.19 -9.52
N GLY A 24 9.60 32.43 -9.95
CA GLY A 24 10.23 32.71 -11.26
C GLY A 24 11.75 32.90 -11.26
N ARG A 25 12.45 32.77 -10.12
CA ARG A 25 13.85 33.21 -10.02
C ARG A 25 14.70 32.22 -9.24
N ASN A 26 14.93 31.03 -9.80
CA ASN A 26 16.09 30.19 -9.52
C ASN A 26 16.12 28.98 -10.48
N TYR A 27 16.75 29.17 -11.64
CA TYR A 27 17.29 28.08 -12.46
C TYR A 27 18.82 28.10 -12.31
N PRO A 28 19.46 26.97 -11.98
CA PRO A 28 20.90 26.91 -11.72
C PRO A 28 21.71 26.91 -13.01
N GLN A 29 22.79 27.69 -13.01
CA GLN A 29 23.84 27.67 -14.03
C GLN A 29 24.68 26.39 -13.94
N ASN A 30 24.91 25.80 -15.10
CA ASN A 30 25.94 24.81 -15.38
C ASN A 30 27.30 25.24 -14.86
N GLN A 31 28.01 24.33 -14.19
CA GLN A 31 29.46 24.19 -14.34
C GLN A 31 29.86 22.72 -14.18
N ALA A 32 30.37 22.17 -15.27
CA ALA A 32 31.02 20.88 -15.33
C ALA A 32 32.37 20.97 -14.62
N ALA A 33 32.57 20.17 -13.58
CA ALA A 33 33.88 19.91 -13.02
C ALA A 33 34.46 18.68 -13.71
N ILE A 34 35.53 18.97 -14.44
CA ILE A 34 36.33 18.07 -15.26
C ILE A 34 37.00 17.03 -14.36
N ALA A 35 36.86 15.77 -14.75
CA ALA A 35 37.66 14.66 -14.29
C ALA A 35 39.10 14.83 -14.79
N SER A 36 40.03 15.29 -13.94
CA SER A 36 41.46 15.15 -14.21
C SER A 36 41.92 13.76 -13.80
N LYS A 37 41.86 12.87 -14.79
CA LYS A 37 42.56 11.59 -14.86
C LYS A 37 44.07 11.88 -14.85
N THR A 38 44.78 11.51 -13.79
CA THR A 38 46.24 11.40 -13.82
C THR A 38 46.61 9.93 -13.67
N GLU A 39 46.68 9.26 -14.83
CA GLU A 39 47.49 8.06 -15.01
C GLU A 39 48.96 8.47 -14.95
N SER A 40 49.75 7.83 -14.09
CA SER A 40 51.19 7.69 -14.30
C SER A 40 51.56 6.21 -14.16
N LYS A 41 51.34 5.50 -15.26
CA LYS A 41 51.92 4.18 -15.53
C LYS A 41 53.28 4.40 -16.20
N ILE A 42 54.31 3.90 -15.53
CA ILE A 42 55.46 3.12 -16.02
C ILE A 42 55.71 3.15 -17.55
N GLU A 43 56.94 3.52 -17.94
CA GLU A 43 57.87 2.86 -18.89
C GLU A 43 58.78 3.93 -19.56
N THR A 44 60.08 3.94 -19.27
CA THR A 44 61.17 3.24 -19.99
C THR A 44 61.60 3.93 -21.30
N SER A 45 62.81 4.50 -21.31
CA SER A 45 63.76 4.62 -22.44
C SER A 45 64.99 5.39 -21.89
N SER A 46 66.22 4.86 -21.83
CA SER A 46 67.12 4.18 -22.78
C SER A 46 68.21 5.14 -23.29
N ASN A 47 69.45 4.80 -22.90
CA ASN A 47 70.75 4.99 -23.57
C ASN A 47 71.23 6.45 -23.81
N THR A 48 72.53 6.78 -23.71
CA THR A 48 73.69 6.07 -24.26
C THR A 48 75.02 6.50 -23.58
N ASP A 49 75.87 5.50 -23.34
CA ASP A 49 77.35 5.40 -23.32
C ASP A 49 78.24 6.57 -22.88
N THR A 50 79.14 6.29 -21.93
CA THR A 50 80.57 6.11 -22.29
C THR A 50 81.30 5.31 -21.20
N ASP A 51 81.88 4.19 -21.64
CA ASP A 51 83.16 3.59 -21.25
C ASP A 51 83.62 3.68 -19.78
N ASP A 52 83.69 2.52 -19.13
CA ASP A 52 84.98 2.07 -18.59
C ASP A 52 84.95 0.55 -18.34
N GLU A 53 85.83 -0.14 -19.06
CA GLU A 53 86.25 -1.51 -18.83
C GLU A 53 86.88 -1.62 -17.44
N VAL A 54 86.45 -2.55 -16.57
CA VAL A 54 87.37 -3.33 -15.69
C VAL A 54 86.70 -4.65 -15.29
N GLU A 55 87.26 -5.71 -15.86
CA GLU A 55 87.56 -7.05 -15.30
C GLU A 55 86.59 -7.75 -14.33
N VAL A 56 86.17 -8.92 -14.79
CA VAL A 56 85.59 -10.02 -14.02
C VAL A 56 86.65 -10.57 -13.07
N ASP A 57 86.45 -10.40 -11.76
CA ASP A 57 87.30 -11.02 -10.76
C ASP A 57 86.54 -12.18 -10.09
N ASP A 58 86.99 -13.41 -10.36
CA ASP A 58 86.53 -14.69 -9.81
C ASP A 58 86.94 -14.86 -8.32
N SER A 59 86.86 -13.78 -7.52
CA SER A 59 87.40 -13.71 -6.15
C SER A 59 86.36 -13.67 -5.03
N ASP A 60 85.06 -13.56 -5.35
CA ASP A 60 83.99 -13.44 -4.34
C ASP A 60 83.62 -14.75 -3.63
N SER A 61 83.92 -15.91 -4.22
CA SER A 61 83.66 -17.20 -3.58
C SER A 61 84.69 -17.55 -2.48
N ALA A 62 85.94 -17.09 -2.60
CA ALA A 62 86.98 -17.34 -1.61
C ALA A 62 86.91 -16.39 -0.39
N ILE A 63 86.45 -15.16 -0.60
CA ILE A 63 86.28 -14.17 0.49
C ILE A 63 85.07 -14.53 1.38
N ALA A 64 83.99 -15.06 0.80
CA ALA A 64 82.85 -15.59 1.55
C ALA A 64 83.25 -16.75 2.49
N ILE A 65 84.07 -17.70 2.02
CA ILE A 65 84.50 -18.90 2.78
C ILE A 65 85.50 -18.52 3.91
N LEU A 66 86.31 -17.47 3.74
CA LEU A 66 87.23 -16.98 4.78
C LEU A 66 86.54 -16.11 5.85
N GLN A 67 85.44 -15.43 5.51
CA GLN A 67 84.62 -14.69 6.49
C GLN A 67 83.77 -15.63 7.36
N GLU A 68 83.30 -16.76 6.83
CA GLU A 68 82.51 -17.75 7.58
C GLU A 68 83.23 -18.31 8.82
N ASN A 69 84.57 -18.43 8.76
CA ASN A 69 85.36 -19.08 9.82
C ASN A 69 85.88 -18.14 10.93
N ARG A 70 85.81 -16.80 10.76
CA ARG A 70 86.27 -15.84 11.79
C ARG A 70 85.23 -15.64 12.89
N PRO A 71 85.57 -15.56 14.20
CA PRO A 71 84.56 -15.32 15.25
C PRO A 71 83.78 -14.02 15.02
N LEU A 72 82.45 -14.09 14.89
CA LEU A 72 81.59 -12.89 14.86
C LEU A 72 81.48 -12.35 16.27
N ARG A 73 81.67 -11.05 16.46
CA ARG A 73 81.27 -10.39 17.69
C ARG A 73 80.14 -9.44 17.36
N MET A 74 78.97 -9.70 17.93
CA MET A 74 77.79 -8.86 17.76
C MET A 74 77.41 -8.25 19.11
N THR A 75 77.26 -6.94 19.14
CA THR A 75 76.73 -6.21 20.30
C THR A 75 75.21 -6.14 20.16
N LEU A 76 74.51 -6.66 21.15
CA LEU A 76 73.06 -6.67 21.24
C LEU A 76 72.63 -5.65 22.29
N SER A 77 71.59 -4.87 21.99
CA SER A 77 70.91 -3.99 22.95
C SER A 77 69.44 -4.40 23.02
N VAL A 78 68.96 -4.73 24.21
CA VAL A 78 67.57 -5.18 24.45
C VAL A 78 67.01 -4.55 25.73
N ASP A 79 65.69 -4.44 25.83
CA ASP A 79 65.05 -3.83 27.01
C ASP A 79 64.95 -4.79 28.20
N SER A 80 65.03 -6.11 27.97
CA SER A 80 65.09 -7.12 29.03
C SER A 80 66.07 -8.25 28.69
N PRO A 81 66.91 -8.70 29.65
CA PRO A 81 67.79 -9.86 29.49
C PRO A 81 67.08 -11.16 29.10
N SER A 82 65.79 -11.29 29.43
CA SER A 82 64.96 -12.48 29.13
C SER A 82 64.63 -12.66 27.65
N PHE A 83 64.92 -11.66 26.81
CA PHE A 83 64.66 -11.70 25.37
C PHE A 83 65.73 -12.45 24.57
N LEU A 84 66.84 -12.85 25.20
CA LEU A 84 67.86 -13.67 24.56
C LEU A 84 67.40 -15.14 24.51
N LYS A 85 67.30 -15.68 23.30
CA LYS A 85 66.76 -17.04 23.09
C LYS A 85 67.84 -18.12 23.03
N VAL A 86 69.10 -17.71 23.04
CA VAL A 86 70.23 -18.60 22.76
C VAL A 86 71.12 -18.82 23.98
N LYS A 87 71.71 -20.02 24.09
CA LYS A 87 72.60 -20.43 25.18
C LYS A 87 74.03 -20.66 24.68
N VAL A 88 74.99 -20.58 25.59
CA VAL A 88 76.40 -20.90 25.28
C VAL A 88 76.50 -22.37 24.82
N GLY A 89 77.22 -22.61 23.72
CA GLY A 89 77.39 -23.93 23.11
C GLY A 89 76.27 -24.37 22.19
N GLN A 90 75.18 -23.60 22.06
CA GLN A 90 74.10 -23.90 21.15
C GLN A 90 74.52 -23.69 19.69
N GLU A 91 74.13 -24.63 18.82
CA GLU A 91 74.23 -24.51 17.37
C GLU A 91 73.12 -23.58 16.87
N ILE A 92 73.51 -22.61 16.04
CA ILE A 92 72.61 -21.66 15.40
C ILE A 92 72.88 -21.65 13.91
N LYS A 93 71.80 -21.64 13.13
CA LYS A 93 71.84 -21.48 11.68
C LYS A 93 71.66 -20.01 11.29
N GLN A 94 72.08 -19.65 10.09
CA GLN A 94 71.77 -18.36 9.49
C GLN A 94 70.25 -18.18 9.46
N GLY A 95 69.78 -17.05 9.99
CA GLY A 95 68.35 -16.76 10.15
C GLY A 95 67.76 -17.14 11.50
N ASP A 96 68.46 -17.92 12.33
CA ASP A 96 67.97 -18.29 13.67
C ASP A 96 67.86 -17.08 14.59
N VAL A 97 66.85 -17.07 15.45
CA VAL A 97 66.51 -15.94 16.30
C VAL A 97 67.45 -15.88 17.51
N ILE A 98 68.26 -14.84 17.58
CA ILE A 98 69.20 -14.62 18.69
C ILE A 98 68.50 -13.89 19.84
N SER A 99 67.72 -12.86 19.52
CA SER A 99 66.91 -12.14 20.49
C SER A 99 65.56 -11.71 19.93
N ASP A 100 64.51 -11.91 20.72
CA ASP A 100 63.14 -11.53 20.39
C ASP A 100 62.32 -11.30 21.66
N ASN A 101 61.52 -10.23 21.65
CA ASN A 101 60.50 -9.97 22.64
C ASN A 101 59.23 -10.76 22.29
N SER A 102 59.28 -12.08 22.52
CA SER A 102 58.19 -12.99 22.16
C SER A 102 56.91 -12.74 22.96
N ILE A 103 57.02 -12.23 24.20
CA ILE A 103 55.85 -11.98 25.08
C ILE A 103 55.01 -10.83 24.53
N GLU A 104 55.65 -9.73 24.14
CA GLU A 104 54.94 -8.57 23.58
C GLU A 104 54.42 -8.87 22.17
N ARG A 105 55.22 -9.56 21.35
CA ARG A 105 54.79 -10.05 20.02
C ARG A 105 53.54 -10.94 20.14
N ASP A 106 53.56 -11.94 21.01
CA ASP A 106 52.41 -12.83 21.24
C ASP A 106 51.17 -12.06 21.75
N ARG A 107 51.36 -11.06 22.62
CA ARG A 107 50.27 -10.20 23.10
C ARG A 107 49.66 -9.40 21.96
N LEU A 108 50.48 -8.72 21.16
CA LEU A 108 50.02 -7.91 20.03
C LEU A 108 49.41 -8.79 18.93
N ASP A 109 49.93 -9.98 18.66
CA ASP A 109 49.36 -10.94 17.71
C ASP A 109 47.98 -11.44 18.16
N LYS A 110 47.79 -11.69 19.47
CA LYS A 110 46.47 -12.00 20.03
C LYS A 110 45.51 -10.82 19.88
N GLN A 111 45.96 -9.60 20.14
CA GLN A 111 45.15 -8.39 19.93
C GLN A 111 44.78 -8.21 18.46
N LYS A 112 45.74 -8.38 17.54
CA LYS A 112 45.53 -8.36 16.09
C LYS A 112 44.44 -9.35 15.69
N LYS A 113 44.61 -10.63 16.05
CA LYS A 113 43.61 -11.68 15.77
C LYS A 113 42.23 -11.33 16.32
N SER A 114 42.16 -10.78 17.55
CA SER A 114 40.89 -10.37 18.15
C SER A 114 40.22 -9.24 17.37
N VAL A 115 40.96 -8.21 16.97
CA VAL A 115 40.45 -7.10 16.15
C VAL A 115 40.03 -7.59 14.76
N THR A 116 40.81 -8.47 14.14
CA THR A 116 40.45 -9.09 12.85
C THR A 116 39.13 -9.86 12.96
N LEU A 117 38.95 -10.67 14.01
CA LEU A 117 37.68 -11.38 14.25
C LEU A 117 36.51 -10.40 14.48
N GLN A 118 36.73 -9.27 15.13
CA GLN A 118 35.69 -8.24 15.30
C GLN A 118 35.31 -7.61 13.96
N ILE A 119 36.29 -7.30 13.10
CA ILE A 119 36.06 -6.81 11.74
C ILE A 119 35.25 -7.84 10.94
N ASP A 120 35.64 -9.11 10.98
CA ASP A 120 34.97 -10.18 10.24
C ASP A 120 33.54 -10.40 10.75
N ASN A 121 33.33 -10.36 12.06
CA ASN A 121 32.00 -10.41 12.67
C ASN A 121 31.13 -9.24 12.21
N LEU A 122 31.64 -8.00 12.19
CA LEU A 122 30.90 -6.83 11.72
C LEU A 122 30.60 -6.88 10.22
N LYS A 123 31.53 -7.39 9.40
CA LYS A 123 31.32 -7.60 7.95
C LYS A 123 30.29 -8.69 7.68
N SER A 124 30.29 -9.76 8.46
CA SER A 124 29.34 -10.86 8.33
C SER A 124 27.91 -10.50 8.75
N LYS A 125 27.75 -9.46 9.59
CA LYS A 125 26.44 -8.97 10.02
C LYS A 125 25.75 -8.24 8.87
N THR A 126 24.79 -8.90 8.24
CA THR A 126 23.96 -8.31 7.18
C THR A 126 22.94 -7.34 7.77
N ILE A 127 22.91 -6.11 7.28
CA ILE A 127 21.88 -5.13 7.62
C ILE A 127 20.68 -5.41 6.69
N PRO A 128 19.48 -5.70 7.22
CA PRO A 128 18.32 -6.03 6.39
C PRO A 128 17.91 -4.82 5.55
N GLU A 129 17.68 -5.05 4.26
CA GLU A 129 17.25 -3.98 3.35
C GLU A 129 15.78 -3.59 3.60
N PRO A 130 15.42 -2.31 3.43
CA PRO A 130 14.04 -1.83 3.52
C PRO A 130 13.11 -2.51 2.51
N PHE A 131 11.89 -2.84 2.95
CA PHE A 131 10.89 -3.48 2.08
C PHE A 131 10.20 -2.46 1.19
N LYS A 132 10.36 -2.62 -0.13
CA LYS A 132 9.68 -1.77 -1.12
C LYS A 132 8.16 -1.96 -1.05
N PRO A 133 7.36 -0.87 -1.01
CA PRO A 133 5.91 -0.95 -1.12
C PRO A 133 5.52 -1.68 -2.41
N LYS A 134 4.58 -2.62 -2.31
CA LYS A 134 4.04 -3.31 -3.48
C LYS A 134 3.11 -2.36 -4.24
N GLU A 135 3.26 -2.30 -5.56
CA GLU A 135 2.34 -1.54 -6.42
C GLU A 135 0.94 -2.13 -6.29
N SER A 136 -0.02 -1.25 -6.05
CA SER A 136 -1.39 -1.63 -5.77
C SER A 136 -2.12 -1.90 -7.11
N LEU A 137 -2.72 -3.09 -7.26
CA LEU A 137 -3.51 -3.45 -8.46
C LEU A 137 -4.69 -2.49 -8.62
N GLY A 138 -4.70 -1.66 -9.67
CA GLY A 138 -5.64 -0.55 -9.87
C GLY A 138 -7.10 -0.91 -9.59
N LEU A 139 -7.86 0.03 -9.03
CA LEU A 139 -9.28 -0.18 -8.74
C LEU A 139 -10.05 -0.38 -10.04
N LYS A 140 -10.90 -1.41 -10.07
CA LYS A 140 -11.85 -1.61 -11.16
C LYS A 140 -12.83 -0.44 -11.15
N GLN A 141 -12.85 0.36 -12.21
CA GLN A 141 -13.78 1.48 -12.34
C GLN A 141 -15.23 0.98 -12.27
N LEU A 142 -16.10 1.77 -11.64
CA LEU A 142 -17.52 1.42 -11.62
C LEU A 142 -18.09 1.44 -13.04
N PRO A 143 -19.02 0.53 -13.37
CA PRO A 143 -19.80 0.64 -14.59
C PRO A 143 -20.47 2.01 -14.69
N PRO A 144 -20.74 2.55 -15.89
CA PRO A 144 -21.46 3.81 -16.02
C PRO A 144 -22.87 3.74 -15.42
N ALA A 145 -23.36 4.86 -14.89
CA ALA A 145 -24.73 4.97 -14.39
C ALA A 145 -25.71 5.00 -15.58
N ILE A 146 -26.31 3.85 -15.88
CA ILE A 146 -27.30 3.70 -16.94
C ILE A 146 -28.66 3.44 -16.30
N PHE A 147 -29.65 4.27 -16.61
CA PHE A 147 -31.05 4.14 -16.14
C PHE A 147 -32.03 3.95 -17.30
N SER A 148 -31.58 3.29 -18.37
CA SER A 148 -32.35 3.15 -19.62
C SER A 148 -33.63 2.34 -19.41
N GLU A 149 -33.60 1.36 -18.50
CA GLU A 149 -34.76 0.54 -18.19
C GLU A 149 -35.83 1.33 -17.42
N GLU A 150 -35.42 2.07 -16.38
CA GLU A 150 -36.33 2.88 -15.57
C GLU A 150 -36.92 4.04 -16.38
N THR A 151 -36.12 4.68 -17.23
CA THR A 151 -36.61 5.75 -18.13
C THR A 151 -37.58 5.21 -19.19
N ALA A 152 -37.30 4.03 -19.74
CA ALA A 152 -38.24 3.34 -20.64
C ALA A 152 -39.56 2.99 -19.92
N ALA A 153 -39.49 2.47 -18.69
CA ALA A 153 -40.67 2.16 -17.89
C ALA A 153 -41.53 3.41 -17.61
N ILE A 154 -40.91 4.53 -17.25
CA ILE A 154 -41.63 5.82 -17.07
C ILE A 154 -42.30 6.24 -18.38
N SER A 155 -41.60 6.13 -19.52
CA SER A 155 -42.18 6.50 -20.82
C SER A 155 -43.40 5.64 -21.17
N GLN A 156 -43.36 4.35 -20.85
CA GLN A 156 -44.46 3.42 -21.06
C GLN A 156 -45.66 3.76 -20.15
N SER A 157 -45.41 4.02 -18.85
CA SER A 157 -46.47 4.42 -17.92
C SER A 157 -47.09 5.77 -18.30
N LYS A 158 -46.29 6.75 -18.75
CA LYS A 158 -46.79 8.04 -19.28
C LYS A 158 -47.71 7.84 -20.47
N LEU A 159 -47.33 6.98 -21.42
CA LEU A 159 -48.17 6.66 -22.57
C LEU A 159 -49.50 6.04 -22.15
N ARG A 160 -49.49 5.09 -21.21
CA ARG A 160 -50.72 4.47 -20.69
C ARG A 160 -51.63 5.48 -19.98
N LEU A 161 -51.05 6.37 -19.17
CA LEU A 161 -51.79 7.43 -18.51
C LEU A 161 -52.46 8.36 -19.53
N ASN A 162 -51.71 8.80 -20.54
CA ASN A 162 -52.25 9.64 -21.61
C ASN A 162 -53.38 8.94 -22.38
N GLN A 163 -53.24 7.64 -22.67
CA GLN A 163 -54.29 6.85 -23.30
C GLN A 163 -55.55 6.78 -22.41
N ALA A 164 -55.38 6.54 -21.10
CA ALA A 164 -56.51 6.49 -20.16
C ALA A 164 -57.21 7.84 -20.01
N ILE A 165 -56.46 8.94 -19.96
CA ILE A 165 -57.00 10.32 -19.94
C ILE A 165 -57.79 10.58 -21.22
N ALA A 166 -57.21 10.32 -22.40
CA ALA A 166 -57.86 10.55 -23.68
C ALA A 166 -59.16 9.74 -23.83
N LEU A 167 -59.17 8.48 -23.37
CA LEU A 167 -60.38 7.65 -23.37
C LEU A 167 -61.45 8.19 -22.43
N LEU A 168 -61.07 8.62 -21.22
CA LEU A 168 -61.98 9.21 -20.26
C LEU A 168 -62.57 10.51 -20.80
N GLU A 169 -61.75 11.42 -21.30
CA GLU A 169 -62.19 12.70 -21.87
C GLU A 169 -63.14 12.50 -23.06
N ALA A 170 -62.84 11.55 -23.96
CA ALA A 170 -63.68 11.25 -25.11
C ALA A 170 -65.04 10.63 -24.73
N ARG A 171 -65.09 9.81 -23.68
CA ARG A 171 -66.31 9.06 -23.27
C ARG A 171 -67.17 9.81 -22.27
N THR A 172 -66.58 10.67 -21.43
CA THR A 172 -67.30 11.44 -20.40
C THR A 172 -68.54 12.18 -20.93
N PRO A 173 -68.49 12.95 -22.03
CA PRO A 173 -69.68 13.67 -22.49
C PRO A 173 -70.81 12.74 -22.95
N LEU A 174 -70.47 11.58 -23.53
CA LEU A 174 -71.45 10.58 -23.99
C LEU A 174 -72.09 9.81 -22.84
N LEU A 175 -71.31 9.55 -21.77
CA LEU A 175 -71.76 8.80 -20.60
C LEU A 175 -72.52 9.69 -19.60
N GLN A 176 -72.30 11.01 -19.61
CA GLN A 176 -73.04 11.95 -18.78
C GLN A 176 -74.40 12.35 -19.39
N SER A 177 -74.59 12.21 -20.70
CA SER A 177 -75.87 12.46 -21.34
C SER A 177 -76.83 11.26 -21.18
N ASP A 178 -78.09 11.54 -20.85
CA ASP A 178 -79.15 10.54 -20.85
C ASP A 178 -79.27 9.88 -22.22
N ASN A 179 -79.61 8.58 -22.24
CA ASN A 179 -79.86 7.87 -23.48
C ASN A 179 -81.12 8.45 -24.17
N PRO A 180 -80.99 9.09 -25.35
CA PRO A 180 -82.10 9.79 -26.00
C PRO A 180 -83.22 8.83 -26.43
N GLU A 181 -82.89 7.60 -26.82
CA GLU A 181 -83.88 6.60 -27.22
C GLU A 181 -84.71 6.13 -26.02
N ARG A 182 -84.06 5.86 -24.88
CA ARG A 182 -84.74 5.43 -23.65
C ARG A 182 -85.58 6.55 -23.06
N ARG A 183 -85.12 7.79 -23.16
CA ARG A 183 -85.89 8.98 -22.76
C ARG A 183 -87.13 9.14 -23.62
N ALA A 184 -87.01 9.03 -24.95
CA ALA A 184 -88.17 9.07 -25.84
C ALA A 184 -89.17 7.93 -25.56
N GLU A 185 -88.70 6.72 -25.21
CA GLU A 185 -89.56 5.60 -24.80
C GLU A 185 -90.35 5.94 -23.52
N ALA A 186 -89.70 6.54 -22.52
CA ALA A 186 -90.34 6.96 -21.27
C ALA A 186 -91.34 8.11 -21.48
N GLU A 187 -90.98 9.13 -22.26
CA GLU A 187 -91.87 10.26 -22.59
C GLU A 187 -93.10 9.79 -23.38
N LYS A 188 -92.93 8.83 -24.30
CA LYS A 188 -94.04 8.22 -25.05
C LYS A 188 -94.97 7.42 -24.14
N ALA A 189 -94.41 6.64 -23.21
CA ALA A 189 -95.21 5.88 -22.24
C ALA A 189 -95.96 6.81 -21.28
N GLU A 190 -95.35 7.93 -20.89
CA GLU A 190 -95.97 8.96 -20.05
C GLU A 190 -97.13 9.65 -20.77
N ALA A 191 -96.94 10.04 -22.03
CA ALA A 191 -98.02 10.58 -22.85
C ALA A 191 -99.17 9.56 -23.02
N GLY A 192 -98.84 8.27 -23.19
CA GLY A 192 -99.82 7.19 -23.24
C GLY A 192 -100.64 7.06 -21.95
N LEU A 193 -100.00 7.16 -20.79
CA LEU A 193 -100.66 7.18 -19.48
C LEU A 193 -101.59 8.41 -19.36
N GLN A 194 -101.11 9.60 -19.72
CA GLN A 194 -101.91 10.83 -19.64
C GLN A 194 -103.17 10.76 -20.50
N ILE A 195 -103.08 10.21 -21.71
CA ILE A 195 -104.24 10.00 -22.58
C ILE A 195 -105.21 8.99 -21.95
N ALA A 196 -104.70 7.88 -21.42
CA ALA A 196 -105.54 6.87 -20.75
C ALA A 196 -106.22 7.44 -19.50
N SER A 197 -105.52 8.22 -18.68
CA SER A 197 -106.08 8.85 -17.48
C SER A 197 -107.16 9.87 -17.82
N GLN A 198 -106.95 10.69 -18.86
CA GLN A 198 -107.97 11.63 -19.34
C GLN A 198 -109.24 10.91 -19.80
N LYS A 199 -109.11 9.81 -20.55
CA LYS A 199 -110.28 9.00 -20.98
C LYS A 199 -111.05 8.40 -19.80
N VAL A 200 -110.35 7.90 -18.78
CA VAL A 200 -110.99 7.39 -17.55
C VAL A 200 -111.75 8.52 -16.85
N GLU A 201 -111.12 9.69 -16.70
CA GLU A 201 -111.74 10.85 -16.04
C GLU A 201 -112.97 11.38 -16.81
N GLU A 202 -112.90 11.45 -18.14
CA GLU A 202 -114.04 11.83 -18.99
C GLU A 202 -115.20 10.84 -18.88
N GLN A 203 -114.90 9.53 -18.90
CA GLN A 203 -115.91 8.48 -18.76
C GLN A 203 -116.54 8.48 -17.36
N GLU A 204 -115.76 8.73 -16.30
CA GLU A 204 -116.26 8.88 -14.93
C GLU A 204 -117.22 10.08 -14.80
N ARG A 205 -116.85 11.23 -15.38
CA ARG A 205 -117.72 12.42 -15.43
C ARG A 205 -119.01 12.15 -16.20
N LEU A 206 -118.94 11.44 -17.32
CA LEU A 206 -120.09 11.07 -18.14
C LEU A 206 -121.04 10.13 -17.38
N ILE A 207 -120.52 9.13 -16.68
CA ILE A 207 -121.31 8.24 -15.81
C ILE A 207 -121.97 9.02 -14.66
N GLY A 208 -121.24 9.95 -14.03
CA GLY A 208 -121.80 10.84 -13.01
C GLY A 208 -122.98 11.66 -13.52
N ALA A 209 -122.81 12.33 -14.67
CA ALA A 209 -123.88 13.12 -15.30
C ALA A 209 -125.09 12.26 -15.73
N MET A 210 -124.87 11.03 -16.21
CA MET A 210 -125.95 10.11 -16.55
C MET A 210 -126.71 9.58 -15.33
N GLY A 211 -126.02 9.36 -14.21
CA GLY A 211 -126.62 9.01 -12.93
C GLY A 211 -127.58 10.10 -12.43
N ASP A 212 -127.18 11.36 -12.57
CA ASP A 212 -128.00 12.53 -12.20
C ASP A 212 -129.27 12.65 -13.08
N MET A 213 -129.20 12.22 -14.35
CA MET A 213 -130.32 12.25 -15.30
C MET A 213 -131.28 11.04 -15.21
N LYS A 214 -131.06 10.07 -14.31
CA LYS A 214 -131.89 8.86 -14.13
C LYS A 214 -132.18 8.08 -15.42
N LEU A 215 -131.14 7.90 -16.25
CA LEU A 215 -131.21 7.07 -17.46
C LEU A 215 -131.43 5.58 -17.14
N GLN A 216 -131.86 4.80 -18.15
CA GLN A 216 -132.17 3.36 -18.02
C GLN A 216 -130.98 2.54 -17.49
N SER A 217 -131.26 1.53 -16.66
CA SER A 217 -130.26 0.73 -15.92
C SER A 217 -129.28 -0.03 -16.82
N GLU A 218 -129.73 -0.47 -17.99
CA GLU A 218 -128.96 -1.25 -18.95
C GLU A 218 -127.84 -0.40 -19.59
N ILE A 219 -128.11 0.89 -19.82
CA ILE A 219 -127.13 1.84 -20.36
C ILE A 219 -126.03 2.08 -19.33
N LEU A 220 -126.40 2.25 -18.05
CA LEU A 220 -125.44 2.41 -16.96
C LEU A 220 -124.51 1.20 -16.84
N GLN A 221 -125.02 -0.04 -16.92
CA GLN A 221 -124.19 -1.25 -16.87
C GLN A 221 -123.20 -1.34 -18.02
N HIS A 222 -123.60 -0.98 -19.24
CA HIS A 222 -122.69 -0.95 -20.40
C HIS A 222 -121.58 0.08 -20.22
N GLU A 223 -121.92 1.28 -19.75
CA GLU A 223 -120.95 2.37 -19.53
C GLU A 223 -120.01 2.08 -18.35
N GLU A 224 -120.48 1.41 -17.31
CA GLU A 224 -119.64 0.87 -16.22
C GLU A 224 -118.67 -0.21 -16.73
N ALA A 225 -119.12 -1.12 -17.60
CA ALA A 225 -118.25 -2.11 -18.22
C ALA A 225 -117.16 -1.46 -19.08
N LYS A 226 -117.51 -0.40 -19.82
CA LYS A 226 -116.56 0.40 -20.61
C LYS A 226 -115.55 1.15 -19.72
N LEU A 227 -116.00 1.71 -18.60
CA LEU A 227 -115.10 2.31 -17.61
C LEU A 227 -114.12 1.27 -17.03
N LYS A 228 -114.58 0.05 -16.74
CA LYS A 228 -113.70 -1.04 -16.30
C LYS A 228 -112.64 -1.38 -17.34
N GLN A 229 -113.00 -1.38 -18.62
CA GLN A 229 -112.03 -1.55 -19.71
C GLN A 229 -111.02 -0.40 -19.76
N LEU A 230 -111.47 0.86 -19.70
CA LEU A 230 -110.58 2.03 -19.69
C LEU A 230 -109.64 2.04 -18.48
N ARG A 231 -110.10 1.61 -17.31
CA ARG A 231 -109.24 1.41 -16.13
C ARG A 231 -108.18 0.34 -16.37
N SER A 232 -108.54 -0.79 -16.99
CA SER A 232 -107.55 -1.80 -17.38
C SER A 232 -106.53 -1.27 -18.40
N GLU A 233 -106.94 -0.41 -19.34
CA GLU A 233 -106.04 0.26 -20.28
C GLU A 233 -105.10 1.24 -19.57
N MET A 234 -105.60 1.99 -18.58
CA MET A 234 -104.79 2.87 -17.73
C MET A 234 -103.77 2.07 -16.92
N ASP A 235 -104.16 0.95 -16.31
CA ASP A 235 -103.26 0.08 -15.55
C ASP A 235 -102.14 -0.51 -16.45
N GLN A 236 -102.49 -0.89 -17.68
CA GLN A 236 -101.51 -1.32 -18.69
C GLN A 236 -100.55 -0.18 -19.07
N ALA A 237 -101.07 1.04 -19.28
CA ALA A 237 -100.24 2.21 -19.58
C ALA A 237 -99.31 2.56 -18.40
N ASN A 238 -99.78 2.39 -17.16
CA ASN A 238 -98.97 2.60 -15.96
C ASN A 238 -97.84 1.56 -15.85
N SER A 239 -98.14 0.29 -16.08
CA SER A 239 -97.10 -0.75 -16.12
C SER A 239 -96.07 -0.50 -17.23
N ALA A 240 -96.51 -0.03 -18.41
CA ALA A 240 -95.62 0.33 -19.50
C ALA A 240 -94.69 1.51 -19.14
N LEU A 241 -95.22 2.53 -18.45
CA LEU A 241 -94.42 3.64 -17.94
C LEU A 241 -93.38 3.19 -16.92
N ASP A 242 -93.77 2.33 -15.98
CA ASP A 242 -92.86 1.78 -14.97
C ASP A 242 -91.72 0.98 -15.61
N GLN A 243 -92.02 0.17 -16.63
CA GLN A 243 -91.00 -0.55 -17.40
C GLN A 243 -90.07 0.40 -18.16
N ALA A 244 -90.60 1.45 -18.80
CA ALA A 244 -89.80 2.43 -19.53
C ALA A 244 -88.87 3.22 -18.59
N LYS A 245 -89.38 3.66 -17.43
CA LYS A 245 -88.58 4.30 -16.38
C LYS A 245 -87.50 3.37 -15.82
N ALA A 246 -87.83 2.10 -15.59
CA ALA A 246 -86.86 1.11 -15.13
C ALA A 246 -85.73 0.90 -16.15
N LYS A 247 -86.05 0.84 -17.45
CA LYS A 247 -85.05 0.75 -18.53
C LYS A 247 -84.16 1.99 -18.61
N LEU A 248 -84.72 3.18 -18.46
CA LEU A 248 -83.96 4.43 -18.42
C LEU A 248 -82.99 4.45 -17.24
N ASN A 249 -83.48 4.16 -16.03
CA ASN A 249 -82.66 4.09 -14.82
C ASN A 249 -81.55 3.03 -14.94
N ALA A 250 -81.87 1.85 -15.50
CA ALA A 250 -80.86 0.81 -15.75
C ALA A 250 -79.76 1.29 -16.72
N SER A 251 -80.12 2.06 -17.75
CA SER A 251 -79.13 2.63 -18.68
C SER A 251 -78.22 3.67 -18.01
N ALA A 252 -78.78 4.54 -17.15
CA ALA A 252 -78.00 5.51 -16.39
C ALA A 252 -77.01 4.84 -15.42
N ILE A 253 -77.43 3.74 -14.77
CA ILE A 253 -76.54 2.95 -13.90
C ILE A 253 -75.38 2.36 -14.70
N LEU A 254 -75.63 1.80 -15.88
CA LEU A 254 -74.57 1.24 -16.73
C LEU A 254 -73.57 2.32 -17.18
N GLN A 255 -74.06 3.49 -17.60
CA GLN A 255 -73.20 4.62 -17.97
C GLN A 255 -72.33 5.08 -16.78
N GLN A 256 -72.91 5.16 -15.58
CA GLN A 256 -72.19 5.51 -14.36
C GLN A 256 -71.12 4.48 -13.99
N GLN A 257 -71.42 3.18 -14.13
CA GLN A 257 -70.46 2.10 -13.91
C GLN A 257 -69.28 2.18 -14.90
N GLU A 258 -69.56 2.43 -16.18
CA GLU A 258 -68.52 2.58 -17.21
C GLU A 258 -67.62 3.80 -16.91
N LEU A 259 -68.21 4.94 -16.54
CA LEU A 259 -67.46 6.14 -16.16
C LEU A 259 -66.57 5.86 -14.95
N GLN A 260 -67.09 5.18 -13.93
CA GLN A 260 -66.32 4.79 -12.76
C GLN A 260 -65.15 3.86 -13.13
N GLN A 261 -65.37 2.90 -14.04
CA GLN A 261 -64.31 2.02 -14.52
C GLN A 261 -63.20 2.81 -15.24
N LEU A 262 -63.57 3.76 -16.10
CA LEU A 262 -62.61 4.63 -16.79
C LEU A 262 -61.80 5.50 -15.80
N GLN A 263 -62.44 6.04 -14.76
CA GLN A 263 -61.77 6.77 -13.69
C GLN A 263 -60.81 5.88 -12.91
N THR A 264 -61.21 4.65 -12.59
CA THR A 264 -60.33 3.67 -11.94
C THR A 264 -59.12 3.35 -12.82
N ASN A 265 -59.32 3.13 -14.12
CA ASN A 265 -58.23 2.86 -15.07
C ASN A 265 -57.24 4.02 -15.16
N MET A 266 -57.73 5.27 -15.17
CA MET A 266 -56.87 6.46 -15.13
C MET A 266 -56.06 6.53 -13.83
N ARG A 267 -56.69 6.28 -12.67
CA ARG A 267 -55.99 6.23 -11.37
C ARG A 267 -54.95 5.11 -11.30
N LEU A 268 -55.24 3.94 -11.87
CA LEU A 268 -54.29 2.84 -11.97
C LEU A 268 -53.07 3.24 -12.83
N ALA A 269 -53.30 3.83 -14.00
CA ALA A 269 -52.22 4.30 -14.86
C ALA A 269 -51.38 5.41 -14.21
N GLN A 270 -51.99 6.26 -13.39
CA GLN A 270 -51.28 7.27 -12.60
C GLN A 270 -50.40 6.63 -11.52
N SER A 271 -50.93 5.62 -10.80
CA SER A 271 -50.16 4.87 -9.81
C SER A 271 -48.98 4.12 -10.44
N ASP A 272 -49.17 3.53 -11.62
CA ASP A 272 -48.10 2.86 -12.37
C ASP A 272 -46.96 3.84 -12.76
N LEU A 273 -47.30 5.09 -13.07
CA LEU A 273 -46.33 6.14 -13.33
C LEU A 273 -45.54 6.52 -12.08
N GLU A 274 -46.23 6.72 -10.96
CA GLU A 274 -45.60 7.04 -9.67
C GLU A 274 -44.64 5.93 -9.21
N VAL A 275 -45.04 4.66 -9.37
CA VAL A 275 -44.17 3.51 -9.08
C VAL A 275 -42.94 3.50 -9.97
N ALA A 276 -43.08 3.81 -11.26
CA ALA A 276 -41.94 3.89 -12.18
C ALA A 276 -40.95 5.01 -11.80
N GLU A 277 -41.47 6.18 -11.41
CA GLU A 277 -40.65 7.32 -10.93
C GLU A 277 -39.96 7.02 -9.59
N SER A 278 -40.65 6.33 -8.68
CA SER A 278 -40.07 5.86 -7.42
C SER A 278 -38.93 4.86 -7.66
N ARG A 279 -39.11 3.93 -8.61
CA ARG A 279 -38.04 2.98 -9.01
C ARG A 279 -36.82 3.69 -9.57
N LEU A 280 -37.00 4.70 -10.42
CA LEU A 280 -35.89 5.52 -10.91
C LEU A 280 -35.13 6.21 -9.76
N THR A 281 -35.88 6.83 -8.85
CA THR A 281 -35.29 7.51 -7.68
C THR A 281 -34.51 6.54 -6.79
N ALA A 282 -35.06 5.34 -6.56
CA ALA A 282 -34.38 4.28 -5.81
C ALA A 282 -33.10 3.80 -6.53
N ALA A 283 -33.13 3.65 -7.86
CA ALA A 283 -31.96 3.29 -8.66
C ALA A 283 -30.86 4.37 -8.58
N GLN A 284 -31.24 5.64 -8.67
CA GLN A 284 -30.32 6.77 -8.51
C GLN A 284 -29.68 6.80 -7.11
N ASN A 285 -30.46 6.62 -6.06
CA ASN A 285 -29.94 6.59 -4.69
C ASN A 285 -28.99 5.40 -4.47
N ARG A 286 -29.34 4.20 -4.96
CA ARG A 286 -28.44 3.03 -4.92
C ARG A 286 -27.13 3.30 -5.64
N ARG A 287 -27.20 3.99 -6.78
CA ARG A 287 -26.01 4.38 -7.54
C ARG A 287 -25.13 5.34 -6.73
N GLN A 288 -25.70 6.37 -6.14
CA GLN A 288 -24.97 7.33 -5.30
C GLN A 288 -24.28 6.65 -4.12
N LEU A 289 -24.93 5.69 -3.45
CA LEU A 289 -24.31 4.92 -2.37
C LEU A 289 -23.10 4.13 -2.88
N THR A 290 -23.23 3.47 -4.03
CA THR A 290 -22.15 2.68 -4.61
C THR A 290 -20.96 3.57 -5.01
N GLU A 291 -21.23 4.76 -5.55
CA GLU A 291 -20.19 5.75 -5.88
C GLU A 291 -19.50 6.30 -4.63
N TYR A 292 -20.27 6.58 -3.57
CA TYR A 292 -19.73 7.00 -2.29
C TYR A 292 -18.79 5.94 -1.69
N ASP A 293 -19.22 4.67 -1.67
CA ASP A 293 -18.42 3.56 -1.17
C ASP A 293 -17.14 3.36 -1.99
N ALA A 294 -17.22 3.51 -3.31
CA ALA A 294 -16.05 3.46 -4.16
C ALA A 294 -15.07 4.59 -3.89
N ASN A 295 -15.56 5.83 -3.75
CA ASN A 295 -14.73 6.99 -3.41
C ASN A 295 -14.08 6.83 -2.02
N LEU A 296 -14.80 6.26 -1.05
CA LEU A 296 -14.25 5.97 0.27
C LEU A 296 -13.13 4.92 0.20
N ASN A 297 -13.32 3.88 -0.60
CA ASN A 297 -12.32 2.84 -0.80
C ASN A 297 -11.07 3.37 -1.53
N GLU A 298 -11.26 4.24 -2.52
CA GLU A 298 -10.16 4.93 -3.18
C GLU A 298 -9.39 5.82 -2.20
N ALA A 299 -10.08 6.65 -1.43
CA ALA A 299 -9.44 7.51 -0.43
C ALA A 299 -8.66 6.71 0.63
N ARG A 300 -9.23 5.61 1.15
CA ARG A 300 -8.54 4.71 2.10
C ARG A 300 -7.29 4.10 1.51
N ARG A 301 -7.33 3.67 0.24
CA ARG A 301 -6.20 3.08 -0.47
C ARG A 301 -5.10 4.11 -0.72
N GLN A 302 -5.46 5.32 -1.16
CA GLN A 302 -4.50 6.43 -1.31
C GLN A 302 -3.83 6.78 0.02
N GLN A 303 -4.59 6.80 1.13
CA GLN A 303 -4.00 7.01 2.45
C GLN A 303 -3.02 5.90 2.84
N GLN A 304 -3.36 4.64 2.58
CA GLN A 304 -2.47 3.51 2.86
C GLN A 304 -1.20 3.55 1.99
N GLU A 305 -1.32 3.91 0.72
CA GLU A 305 -0.18 4.11 -0.18
C GLU A 305 0.74 5.23 0.34
N ASN A 306 0.17 6.37 0.74
CA ASN A 306 0.95 7.46 1.32
C ASN A 306 1.65 7.04 2.62
N GLN A 307 0.97 6.31 3.50
CA GLN A 307 1.55 5.82 4.76
C GLN A 307 2.71 4.85 4.50
N THR A 308 2.50 3.85 3.64
CA THR A 308 3.53 2.86 3.30
C THR A 308 4.73 3.49 2.59
N GLN A 309 4.52 4.50 1.74
CA GLN A 309 5.61 5.27 1.13
C GLN A 309 6.43 6.04 2.17
N GLN A 310 5.76 6.68 3.14
CA GLN A 310 6.45 7.38 4.23
C GLN A 310 7.24 6.41 5.12
N GLU A 311 6.66 5.26 5.45
CA GLU A 311 7.34 4.21 6.22
C GLU A 311 8.56 3.67 5.47
N TYR A 312 8.44 3.41 4.17
CA TYR A 312 9.57 2.99 3.35
C TYR A 312 10.70 4.02 3.33
N SER A 313 10.37 5.31 3.22
CA SER A 313 11.35 6.40 3.31
C SER A 313 12.05 6.43 4.68
N ARG A 314 11.31 6.26 5.78
CA ARG A 314 11.89 6.15 7.12
C ARG A 314 12.82 4.96 7.26
N GLN A 315 12.42 3.78 6.76
CA GLN A 315 13.25 2.58 6.79
C GLN A 315 14.53 2.76 5.98
N GLN A 316 14.48 3.44 4.82
CA GLN A 316 15.68 3.78 4.05
C GLN A 316 16.66 4.66 4.82
N GLN A 317 16.15 5.67 5.54
CA GLN A 317 17.00 6.52 6.36
C GLN A 317 17.68 5.75 7.49
N GLN A 318 16.93 4.87 8.17
CA GLN A 318 17.47 4.00 9.22
C GLN A 318 18.51 3.02 8.68
N TYR A 319 18.24 2.40 7.53
CA TYR A 319 19.19 1.55 6.84
C TYR A 319 20.49 2.32 6.53
N ALA A 320 20.38 3.49 5.91
CA ALA A 320 21.53 4.33 5.58
C ALA A 320 22.32 4.80 6.82
N GLN A 321 21.66 5.03 7.97
CA GLN A 321 22.34 5.29 9.24
C GLN A 321 23.11 4.06 9.73
N SER A 322 22.47 2.90 9.77
CA SER A 322 23.11 1.66 10.25
C SER A 322 24.30 1.23 9.39
N VAL A 323 24.25 1.46 8.07
CA VAL A 323 25.38 1.25 7.16
C VAL A 323 26.53 2.19 7.52
N ARG A 324 26.24 3.49 7.71
CA ARG A 324 27.25 4.47 8.12
C ARG A 324 27.88 4.14 9.46
N ASP A 325 27.10 3.74 10.45
CA ASP A 325 27.60 3.38 11.77
C ASP A 325 28.51 2.14 11.71
N ARG A 326 28.12 1.13 10.93
CA ARG A 326 28.96 -0.05 10.68
C ARG A 326 30.26 0.33 9.99
N ASP A 327 30.19 1.17 8.96
CA ASP A 327 31.37 1.58 8.19
C ASP A 327 32.32 2.43 9.06
N TYR A 328 31.78 3.27 9.93
CA TYR A 328 32.56 4.01 10.94
C TYR A 328 33.26 3.06 11.92
N GLN A 329 32.55 2.06 12.46
CA GLN A 329 33.15 1.05 13.34
C GLN A 329 34.26 0.25 12.63
N LEU A 330 34.03 -0.13 11.36
CA LEU A 330 35.02 -0.81 10.55
C LEU A 330 36.26 0.07 10.33
N ALA A 331 36.09 1.36 10.02
CA ALA A 331 37.20 2.29 9.88
C ALA A 331 37.98 2.45 11.20
N GLN A 332 37.28 2.54 12.33
CA GLN A 332 37.91 2.66 13.65
C GLN A 332 38.71 1.40 14.02
N LEU A 333 38.18 0.21 13.73
CA LEU A 333 38.89 -1.05 13.91
C LEU A 333 40.04 -1.22 12.92
N ALA A 334 39.91 -0.72 11.69
CA ALA A 334 41.01 -0.72 10.72
C ALA A 334 42.17 0.15 11.21
N ILE A 335 41.88 1.34 11.74
CA ILE A 335 42.90 2.21 12.35
C ILE A 335 43.57 1.49 13.54
N SER A 336 42.80 0.81 14.40
CA SER A 336 43.38 0.07 15.53
C SER A 336 44.25 -1.10 15.08
N LEU A 337 43.85 -1.79 14.00
CA LEU A 337 44.63 -2.85 13.38
C LEU A 337 45.97 -2.31 12.84
N THR A 338 45.95 -1.23 12.06
CA THR A 338 47.18 -0.60 11.55
C THR A 338 48.11 -0.19 12.69
N ASN A 339 47.58 0.43 13.76
CA ASN A 339 48.39 0.79 14.92
C ASN A 339 49.03 -0.42 15.63
N ILE A 340 48.35 -1.57 15.68
CA ILE A 340 48.91 -2.81 16.25
C ILE A 340 49.99 -3.37 15.31
N GLU A 341 49.76 -3.32 13.99
CA GLU A 341 50.73 -3.75 12.98
C GLU A 341 52.00 -2.90 13.01
N ASP A 342 51.87 -1.58 13.15
CA ASP A 342 53.00 -0.66 13.30
C ASP A 342 53.80 -0.98 14.57
N LYS A 343 53.14 -1.26 15.70
CA LYS A 343 53.80 -1.69 16.95
C LYS A 343 54.50 -3.03 16.79
N LEU A 344 53.88 -4.00 16.12
CA LEU A 344 54.49 -5.30 15.82
C LEU A 344 55.74 -5.13 14.95
N ALA A 345 55.71 -4.24 13.95
CA ALA A 345 56.84 -3.93 13.10
C ALA A 345 57.97 -3.21 13.86
N GLN A 346 57.64 -2.42 14.88
CA GLN A 346 58.60 -1.75 15.76
C GLN A 346 59.31 -2.71 16.72
N ILE A 347 58.79 -3.91 17.00
CA ILE A 347 59.46 -4.89 17.86
C ILE A 347 60.67 -5.47 17.10
N PRO A 348 61.91 -5.14 17.51
CA PRO A 348 63.09 -5.60 16.80
C PRO A 348 63.29 -7.11 17.00
N MET A 349 63.59 -7.81 15.91
CA MET A 349 63.90 -9.23 15.90
C MET A 349 65.30 -9.44 15.36
N ILE A 350 66.22 -9.90 16.21
CA ILE A 350 67.63 -10.05 15.83
C ILE A 350 67.90 -11.49 15.43
N ARG A 351 68.31 -11.71 14.18
CA ARG A 351 68.62 -13.02 13.60
C ARG A 351 70.13 -13.23 13.44
N SER A 352 70.56 -14.48 13.43
CA SER A 352 71.95 -14.84 13.18
C SER A 352 72.30 -14.57 11.72
N PRO A 353 73.36 -13.79 11.42
CA PRO A 353 73.77 -13.54 10.05
C PRO A 353 74.50 -14.73 9.42
N ARG A 354 74.87 -15.76 10.20
CA ARG A 354 75.58 -16.95 9.72
C ARG A 354 75.33 -18.20 10.57
N ASN A 355 75.72 -19.35 10.03
CA ASN A 355 75.75 -20.62 10.74
C ASN A 355 76.94 -20.65 11.75
N GLY A 356 76.79 -21.31 12.89
CA GLY A 356 77.87 -21.56 13.85
C GLY A 356 77.40 -21.89 15.27
N TYR A 357 78.34 -21.93 16.21
CA TYR A 357 78.11 -22.17 17.63
C TYR A 357 78.34 -20.91 18.46
N ILE A 358 77.57 -20.75 19.51
CA ILE A 358 77.74 -19.62 20.44
C ILE A 358 78.89 -19.92 21.39
N LYS A 359 80.03 -19.25 21.15
CA LYS A 359 81.25 -19.43 21.92
C LYS A 359 81.17 -18.79 23.30
N ARG A 360 80.63 -17.58 23.38
CA ARG A 360 80.56 -16.80 24.63
C ARG A 360 79.46 -15.75 24.55
N ILE A 361 78.71 -15.60 25.64
CA ILE A 361 77.78 -14.51 25.90
C ILE A 361 78.36 -13.72 27.07
N LYS A 362 78.62 -12.42 26.90
CA LYS A 362 79.04 -11.58 28.03
C LYS A 362 77.87 -11.35 29.00
N PRO A 363 78.13 -11.18 30.31
CA PRO A 363 77.07 -10.76 31.22
C PRO A 363 76.49 -9.41 30.78
N TRP A 364 75.19 -9.23 31.03
CA TRP A 364 74.47 -8.02 30.67
C TRP A 364 75.00 -6.80 31.42
N VAL A 365 75.16 -5.69 30.71
CA VAL A 365 75.46 -4.39 31.30
C VAL A 365 74.27 -3.46 31.04
N GLY A 366 73.60 -3.04 32.10
CA GLY A 366 72.40 -2.20 32.03
C GLY A 366 72.73 -0.72 32.23
N LYS A 367 72.17 0.15 31.39
CA LYS A 367 72.16 1.61 31.57
C LYS A 367 70.81 2.15 31.06
N ASP A 368 70.14 2.96 31.88
CA ASP A 368 68.88 3.65 31.54
C ASP A 368 67.78 2.73 30.97
N GLY A 369 67.60 1.55 31.57
CA GLY A 369 66.56 0.59 31.16
C GLY A 369 66.87 -0.23 29.90
N LYS A 370 68.06 -0.06 29.29
CA LYS A 370 68.55 -0.89 28.18
C LYS A 370 69.71 -1.76 28.64
N TYR A 371 69.69 -3.02 28.25
CA TYR A 371 70.72 -4.02 28.56
C TYR A 371 71.52 -4.35 27.30
N THR A 372 72.84 -4.24 27.42
CA THR A 372 73.76 -4.58 26.33
C THR A 372 74.57 -5.83 26.63
N THR A 373 74.74 -6.70 25.65
CA THR A 373 75.63 -7.87 25.73
C THR A 373 76.39 -8.06 24.42
N VAL A 374 77.53 -8.73 24.48
CA VAL A 374 78.30 -9.12 23.29
C VAL A 374 78.25 -10.63 23.14
N VAL A 375 77.65 -11.10 22.05
CA VAL A 375 77.59 -12.52 21.67
C VAL A 375 78.69 -12.81 20.66
N THR A 376 79.47 -13.87 20.92
CA THR A 376 80.52 -14.34 20.00
C THR A 376 80.10 -15.64 19.34
N ILE A 377 80.02 -15.66 18.00
CA ILE A 377 79.62 -16.83 17.19
C ILE A 377 80.85 -17.36 16.44
N THR A 378 81.07 -18.68 16.44
CA THR A 378 82.20 -19.34 15.74
C THR A 378 81.73 -20.53 14.93
N ALA A 379 82.35 -20.80 13.79
CA ALA A 379 81.97 -21.94 12.93
C ALA A 379 82.23 -23.33 13.56
N LEU A 380 83.13 -23.45 14.55
CA LEU A 380 83.51 -24.73 15.17
C LEU A 380 82.85 -24.92 16.55
N ALA A 381 82.43 -26.16 16.85
CA ALA A 381 81.88 -26.56 18.14
C ALA A 381 82.95 -26.48 19.24
N ASN A 382 82.64 -25.83 20.36
CA ASN A 382 83.52 -25.82 21.53
C ASN A 382 83.50 -27.21 22.20
N SER A 383 84.59 -27.97 22.10
CA SER A 383 84.83 -29.09 23.01
C SER A 383 84.99 -28.52 24.42
N SER A 384 84.07 -28.83 25.33
CA SER A 384 84.25 -28.58 26.76
C SER A 384 85.46 -29.38 27.24
N LYS A 385 86.61 -28.72 27.34
CA LYS A 385 87.84 -29.27 27.91
C LYS A 385 88.16 -28.48 29.15
N ASN A 386 87.52 -28.84 30.26
CA ASN A 386 88.02 -28.59 31.60
C ASN A 386 87.88 -29.91 32.38
N GLY A 387 88.87 -30.77 32.18
CA GLY A 387 89.19 -31.89 33.03
C GLY A 387 90.47 -31.57 33.82
N GLY A 388 90.53 -32.08 35.04
CA GLY A 388 91.67 -32.02 35.95
C GLY A 388 91.39 -31.07 37.13
N SER A 389 91.33 -31.50 38.39
CA SER A 389 92.03 -32.63 39.00
C SER A 389 91.30 -33.13 40.24
N ASP A 390 91.16 -34.46 40.30
CA ASP A 390 90.84 -35.24 41.48
C ASP A 390 91.81 -34.97 42.63
N ARG A 391 91.27 -34.86 43.85
CA ARG A 391 91.96 -35.26 45.07
C ARG A 391 91.02 -36.13 45.91
N PRO A 392 91.48 -37.31 46.36
CA PRO A 392 90.64 -38.24 47.10
C PRO A 392 90.62 -37.87 48.59
N VAL A 393 89.44 -37.96 49.22
CA VAL A 393 89.33 -38.20 50.66
C VAL A 393 88.25 -39.24 50.87
N SER A 394 88.65 -40.35 51.49
CA SER A 394 87.83 -41.52 51.75
C SER A 394 86.86 -41.32 52.91
N SER A 395 85.69 -41.95 52.73
CA SER A 395 84.89 -42.68 53.72
C SER A 395 84.31 -41.93 54.92
N SER A 396 82.97 -41.85 54.93
CA SER A 396 82.17 -42.66 55.85
C SER A 396 80.72 -42.76 55.37
N ASN A 397 80.31 -43.98 55.03
CA ASN A 397 78.91 -44.38 54.88
C ASN A 397 78.23 -44.34 56.28
N PRO A 398 76.91 -44.14 56.37
CA PRO A 398 76.07 -45.34 56.38
C PRO A 398 74.71 -45.18 55.68
N SER A 399 74.38 -46.18 54.86
CA SER A 399 73.16 -47.00 54.95
C SER A 399 71.96 -46.37 55.71
N SER A 400 70.85 -46.14 55.01
CA SER A 400 69.63 -46.95 55.20
C SER A 400 68.50 -46.61 54.22
N LYS A 401 67.96 -47.68 53.63
CA LYS A 401 66.53 -48.00 53.39
C LYS A 401 65.54 -46.95 52.85
N ALA A 402 65.07 -47.24 51.65
CA ALA A 402 63.67 -47.59 51.31
C ALA A 402 62.50 -46.72 51.82
N LYS A 403 61.87 -46.02 50.84
CA LYS A 403 60.43 -45.73 50.58
C LYS A 403 59.52 -45.21 51.71
N PRO A 404 58.45 -44.43 51.41
CA PRO A 404 57.82 -44.14 50.12
C PRO A 404 58.11 -42.74 49.55
#